data_AF-A0A0A3IZF6-F1
#
_entry.id   AF-A0A0A3IZF6-F1
#
_cell.length_a   1.000
_cell.length_b   1.000
_cell.length_c   1.000
_cell.angle_alpha   90.00
_cell.angle_beta   90.00
_cell.angle_gamma   90.00
#
_symmetry.space_group_name_H-M   'P 1'
#
loop_
_entity.id
_entity.type
_entity.pdbx_description
1 polymer ?
#
loop_
_entity_poly.entity_id
_entity_poly.type
_entity_poly.pdbx_seq_one_letter_code
_entity_poly.pdbx_strand_id
1 'polypeptide(L)'
;MEMSNLLNNGKPKKKLLERGPKIVPAQEFKLETEEEANDESSPQEQRFEAKPVVEEAKQTRKRESAQITSVRVTKTTRNKLNALIQLGKADNVDVMIDILLDEYIENNLVKGEKKTFNLILDILQKRDR
;
A
#
# COMPACT_ATOMS: atom_id res chain seq x y z
N MET A 1 -41.43 -43.96 -15.62
CA MET A 1 -41.30 -42.52 -15.85
C MET A 1 -42.10 -41.82 -14.77
N GLU A 2 -41.46 -41.33 -13.71
CA GLU A 2 -42.00 -40.24 -12.89
C GLU A 2 -40.79 -39.42 -12.43
N MET A 3 -40.70 -38.20 -12.95
CA MET A 3 -39.71 -37.19 -12.57
C MET A 3 -40.45 -36.13 -11.76
N SER A 4 -40.27 -36.13 -10.45
CA SER A 4 -40.61 -34.98 -9.62
C SER A 4 -39.47 -34.68 -8.67
N ASN A 5 -38.92 -33.47 -8.80
CA ASN A 5 -38.29 -32.80 -7.67
C ASN A 5 -38.60 -31.30 -7.79
N LEU A 6 -39.74 -30.95 -7.20
CA LEU A 6 -40.12 -29.58 -6.86
C LEU A 6 -39.07 -29.03 -5.90
N LEU A 7 -38.19 -28.17 -6.41
CA LEU A 7 -37.13 -27.49 -5.67
C LEU A 7 -37.60 -26.62 -4.47
N ASN A 8 -38.85 -26.70 -3.99
CA ASN A 8 -39.34 -25.68 -3.08
C ASN A 8 -40.58 -26.00 -2.23
N ASN A 9 -40.80 -27.24 -1.77
CA ASN A 9 -41.91 -27.49 -0.84
C ASN A 9 -41.43 -27.80 0.58
N GLY A 10 -41.59 -26.82 1.49
CA GLY A 10 -41.65 -27.05 2.95
C GLY A 10 -40.39 -26.76 3.77
N LYS A 11 -39.79 -25.57 3.65
CA LYS A 11 -38.62 -25.18 4.46
C LYS A 11 -39.00 -24.82 5.91
N PRO A 12 -38.48 -25.49 6.95
CA PRO A 12 -38.07 -24.79 8.16
C PRO A 12 -36.67 -24.21 7.92
N LYS A 13 -36.45 -22.91 8.22
CA LYS A 13 -35.13 -22.28 8.15
C LYS A 13 -34.19 -22.96 9.14
N LYS A 14 -33.40 -23.94 8.68
CA LYS A 14 -32.42 -24.65 9.51
C LYS A 14 -31.25 -23.71 9.80
N LYS A 15 -30.86 -23.69 11.07
CA LYS A 15 -29.99 -22.70 11.72
C LYS A 15 -28.65 -22.52 11.00
N LEU A 16 -28.16 -21.29 11.05
CA LEU A 16 -26.82 -20.86 10.65
C LEU A 16 -25.79 -21.89 11.16
N LEU A 17 -24.92 -22.34 10.25
CA LEU A 17 -23.92 -23.39 10.45
C LEU A 17 -23.30 -23.37 11.86
N GLU A 18 -23.29 -24.53 12.53
CA GLU A 18 -22.61 -24.67 13.81
C GLU A 18 -21.10 -24.50 13.59
N ARG A 19 -20.55 -23.43 14.16
CA ARG A 19 -19.10 -23.17 14.09
C ARG A 19 -18.42 -24.19 14.99
N GLY A 20 -17.47 -24.93 14.42
CA GLY A 20 -16.63 -25.88 15.16
C GLY A 20 -15.81 -25.22 16.28
N PRO A 21 -15.13 -26.03 17.11
CA PRO A 21 -14.36 -25.54 18.25
C PRO A 21 -13.28 -24.54 17.81
N LYS A 22 -13.07 -23.51 18.63
CA LYS A 22 -12.07 -22.45 18.39
C LYS A 22 -10.67 -23.08 18.40
N ILE A 23 -10.01 -23.09 17.25
CA ILE A 23 -8.66 -23.67 17.08
C ILE A 23 -7.64 -22.62 17.55
N VAL A 24 -6.80 -23.00 18.51
CA VAL A 24 -5.60 -22.24 18.91
C VAL A 24 -4.39 -22.92 18.24
N PRO A 25 -3.45 -22.17 17.66
CA PRO A 25 -2.27 -22.75 17.01
C PRO A 25 -1.45 -23.57 18.00
N ALA A 26 -0.95 -24.72 17.55
CA ALA A 26 -0.14 -25.62 18.38
C ALA A 26 1.27 -25.07 18.68
N GLN A 27 1.71 -24.03 17.96
CA GLN A 27 3.04 -23.47 18.10
C GLN A 27 2.96 -21.94 18.12
N GLU A 28 3.30 -21.35 19.26
CA GLU A 28 3.48 -19.91 19.42
C GLU A 28 4.92 -19.56 19.03
N PHE A 29 5.05 -18.47 18.28
CA PHE A 29 6.32 -17.93 17.82
C PHE A 29 7.25 -17.68 19.01
N LYS A 30 8.40 -18.36 19.03
CA LYS A 30 9.50 -18.07 19.94
C LYS A 30 10.62 -17.45 19.13
N LEU A 31 11.12 -16.30 19.56
CA LEU A 31 12.29 -15.69 18.95
C LEU A 31 13.50 -16.57 19.27
N GLU A 32 14.10 -17.16 18.24
CA GLU A 32 15.38 -17.85 18.31
C GLU A 32 16.48 -16.80 18.47
N THR A 33 17.24 -16.90 19.56
CA THR A 33 18.55 -16.26 19.66
C THR A 33 19.57 -17.33 19.27
N GLU A 34 20.54 -16.91 18.48
CA GLU A 34 21.50 -17.74 17.75
C GLU A 34 22.30 -18.70 18.65
N GLU A 35 22.48 -19.91 18.11
CA GLU A 35 23.52 -20.91 18.38
C GLU A 35 23.46 -21.74 19.68
N GLU A 36 23.20 -23.02 19.46
CA GLU A 36 23.38 -24.12 20.39
C GLU A 36 24.85 -24.25 20.82
N ALA A 37 25.11 -24.05 22.11
CA ALA A 37 26.22 -24.69 22.80
C ALA A 37 25.77 -25.14 24.19
N ASN A 38 25.44 -26.43 24.25
CA ASN A 38 25.73 -27.35 25.35
C ASN A 38 25.18 -27.08 26.77
N ASP A 39 24.53 -28.13 27.27
CA ASP A 39 24.55 -28.65 28.64
C ASP A 39 23.50 -28.23 29.68
N GLU A 40 23.22 -29.22 30.52
CA GLU A 40 22.18 -29.32 31.53
C GLU A 40 22.32 -28.31 32.69
N SER A 41 21.23 -28.23 33.47
CA SER A 41 21.17 -27.93 34.92
C SER A 41 20.89 -26.50 35.42
N SER A 42 19.65 -26.35 35.92
CA SER A 42 19.23 -25.70 37.18
C SER A 42 19.49 -24.20 37.46
N PRO A 43 18.69 -23.59 38.38
CA PRO A 43 18.27 -22.19 38.29
C PRO A 43 19.07 -21.27 39.20
N GLN A 44 19.49 -20.10 38.70
CA GLN A 44 19.93 -18.99 39.56
C GLN A 44 19.53 -17.63 38.99
N GLU A 45 18.81 -16.88 39.82
CA GLU A 45 18.65 -15.43 39.74
C GLU A 45 20.03 -14.77 39.68
N GLN A 46 20.25 -13.87 38.72
CA GLN A 46 21.19 -12.78 38.92
C GLN A 46 20.91 -11.60 37.98
N ARG A 47 20.54 -10.52 38.64
CA ARG A 47 20.34 -9.16 38.19
C ARG A 47 21.65 -8.58 37.68
N PHE A 48 21.70 -8.17 36.40
CA PHE A 48 22.69 -7.23 35.90
C PHE A 48 22.03 -6.15 35.06
N GLU A 49 22.16 -4.92 35.54
CA GLU A 49 21.78 -3.69 34.86
C GLU A 49 22.76 -3.42 33.71
N ALA A 50 22.26 -3.25 32.49
CA ALA A 50 23.00 -2.63 31.39
C ALA A 50 22.05 -1.82 30.48
N LYS A 51 22.26 -0.51 30.56
CA LYS A 51 21.79 0.68 29.83
C LYS A 51 20.97 0.50 28.53
N PRO A 52 19.98 1.39 28.28
CA PRO A 52 19.11 1.32 27.11
C PRO A 52 19.86 1.76 25.85
N VAL A 53 19.93 0.88 24.85
CA VAL A 53 20.17 1.30 23.46
C VAL A 53 18.89 1.97 23.02
N VAL A 54 18.95 3.30 22.95
CA VAL A 54 17.93 4.16 22.38
C VAL A 54 17.86 3.80 20.90
N GLU A 55 16.92 2.94 20.53
CA GLU A 55 16.46 2.84 19.15
C GLU A 55 15.84 4.19 18.81
N GLU A 56 16.61 5.00 18.08
CA GLU A 56 16.16 6.24 17.47
C GLU A 56 14.94 5.92 16.62
N ALA A 57 13.77 6.23 17.18
CA ALA A 57 12.51 6.26 16.46
C ALA A 57 12.72 7.14 15.22
N LYS A 58 12.85 6.50 14.06
CA LYS A 58 12.78 7.16 12.75
C LYS A 58 11.50 7.96 12.73
N GLN A 59 11.64 9.26 12.95
CA GLN A 59 10.59 10.24 12.82
C GLN A 59 9.95 10.04 11.46
N THR A 60 8.76 9.45 11.44
CA THR A 60 7.90 9.45 10.26
C THR A 60 7.58 10.91 10.01
N ARG A 61 8.33 11.52 9.09
CA ARG A 61 8.04 12.86 8.59
C ARG A 61 6.59 12.83 8.17
N LYS A 62 5.75 13.54 8.93
CA LYS A 62 4.36 13.80 8.60
C LYS A 62 4.42 14.49 7.24
N ARG A 63 4.25 13.72 6.16
CA ARG A 63 4.16 14.28 4.81
C ARG A 63 3.03 15.28 4.90
N GLU A 64 3.36 16.55 4.70
CA GLU A 64 2.38 17.59 4.47
C GLU A 64 1.38 16.99 3.48
N SER A 65 0.12 16.93 3.88
CA SER A 65 -0.91 16.31 3.04
C SER A 65 -1.00 17.16 1.80
N ALA A 66 -0.29 16.76 0.75
CA ALA A 66 -0.38 17.35 -0.57
C ALA A 66 -1.87 17.45 -0.88
N GLN A 67 -2.32 18.63 -1.30
CA GLN A 67 -3.73 18.82 -1.65
C GLN A 67 -4.06 17.83 -2.76
N ILE A 68 -4.80 16.77 -2.41
CA ILE A 68 -5.12 15.70 -3.34
C ILE A 68 -6.17 16.23 -4.30
N THR A 69 -5.81 16.30 -5.57
CA THR A 69 -6.76 16.58 -6.66
C THR A 69 -7.05 15.29 -7.42
N SER A 70 -8.21 15.21 -8.06
CA SER A 70 -8.60 14.02 -8.84
C SER A 70 -8.79 14.38 -10.30
N VAL A 71 -8.02 13.75 -11.19
CA VAL A 71 -8.17 13.86 -12.64
C VAL A 71 -8.91 12.64 -13.18
N ARG A 72 -9.99 12.87 -13.93
CA ARG A 72 -10.72 11.78 -14.60
C ARG A 72 -10.07 11.47 -15.93
N VAL A 73 -9.65 10.22 -16.12
CA VAL A 73 -9.02 9.73 -17.36
C VAL A 73 -9.78 8.54 -17.93
N THR A 74 -9.59 8.28 -19.23
CA THR A 74 -10.17 7.10 -19.87
C THR A 74 -9.56 5.80 -19.29
N LYS A 75 -10.32 4.70 -19.36
CA LYS A 75 -9.84 3.38 -18.93
C LYS A 75 -8.55 2.97 -19.66
N THR A 76 -8.47 3.28 -20.95
CA THR A 76 -7.30 3.00 -21.78
C THR A 76 -6.07 3.76 -21.27
N THR A 77 -6.18 5.06 -20.97
CA THR A 77 -5.08 5.87 -20.43
C THR A 77 -4.63 5.36 -19.07
N ARG A 78 -5.56 5.08 -18.16
CA ARG A 78 -5.24 4.50 -16.84
C ARG A 78 -4.47 3.19 -16.96
N ASN A 79 -4.90 2.30 -17.86
CA ASN A 79 -4.22 1.03 -18.07
C ASN A 79 -2.80 1.22 -18.63
N LYS A 80 -2.58 2.20 -19.53
CA LYS A 80 -1.24 2.56 -20.02
C LYS A 80 -0.33 3.07 -18.90
N LEU A 81 -0.82 3.98 -18.06
CA LEU A 81 -0.07 4.49 -16.91
C LEU A 81 0.30 3.36 -15.94
N ASN A 82 -0.65 2.48 -15.62
CA ASN A 82 -0.38 1.33 -14.75
C ASN A 82 0.63 0.36 -15.36
N ALA A 83 0.59 0.13 -16.67
CA ALA A 83 1.57 -0.73 -17.35
C ALA A 83 2.99 -0.15 -17.28
N LEU A 84 3.13 1.18 -17.42
CA LEU A 84 4.42 1.86 -17.29
C LEU A 84 5.00 1.78 -15.87
N ILE A 85 4.12 1.85 -14.85
CA ILE A 85 4.52 1.66 -13.44
C ILE A 85 4.95 0.22 -13.19
N GLN A 86 4.21 -0.77 -13.70
CA GLN A 86 4.57 -2.18 -13.59
C GLN A 86 5.89 -2.52 -14.30
N LEU A 87 6.24 -1.76 -15.35
CA LEU A 87 7.53 -1.87 -16.03
C LEU A 87 8.69 -1.27 -15.21
N GLY A 88 8.42 -0.63 -14.08
CA GLY A 88 9.44 -0.03 -13.22
C GLY A 88 9.97 1.31 -13.75
N LYS A 89 9.20 2.01 -14.59
CA LYS A 89 9.60 3.33 -15.12
C LYS A 89 9.34 4.48 -14.13
N ALA A 90 8.45 4.29 -13.17
CA ALA A 90 8.19 5.22 -12.06
C ALA A 90 7.55 4.49 -10.87
N ASP A 91 7.73 5.04 -9.67
CA ASP A 91 7.19 4.47 -8.43
C ASP A 91 5.69 4.74 -8.24
N ASN A 92 5.19 5.86 -8.77
CA ASN A 92 3.79 6.29 -8.66
C ASN A 92 3.31 6.93 -9.97
N VAL A 93 1.99 6.97 -10.16
CA VAL A 93 1.31 7.63 -11.27
C VAL A 93 1.67 9.10 -11.34
N ASP A 94 1.76 9.79 -10.20
CA ASP A 94 2.09 11.23 -10.16
C ASP A 94 3.48 11.49 -10.74
N VAL A 95 4.49 10.73 -10.29
CA VAL A 95 5.86 10.83 -10.79
C VAL A 95 5.94 10.52 -12.28
N MET A 96 5.18 9.52 -12.76
CA MET A 96 5.09 9.21 -14.18
C MET A 96 4.48 10.37 -14.99
N ILE A 97 3.43 11.01 -14.47
CA ILE A 97 2.80 12.16 -15.13
C ILE A 97 3.76 13.33 -15.18
N ASP A 98 4.48 13.62 -14.09
CA ASP A 98 5.46 14.71 -14.04
C ASP A 98 6.55 14.52 -15.11
N ILE A 99 7.13 13.31 -15.19
CA ILE A 99 8.14 12.99 -16.21
C ILE A 99 7.60 13.19 -17.63
N LEU A 100 6.38 12.71 -17.90
CA LEU A 100 5.77 12.85 -19.23
C LEU A 100 5.47 14.30 -19.59
N LEU A 101 5.07 15.11 -18.61
CA LEU A 101 4.83 16.54 -18.81
C LEU A 101 6.13 17.29 -19.08
N ASP A 102 7.17 17.02 -18.29
CA ASP A 102 8.49 17.64 -18.46
C ASP A 102 9.10 17.27 -19.82
N GLU A 103 9.06 15.99 -20.21
CA GLU A 103 9.52 15.54 -21.52
C GLU A 103 8.75 16.23 -22.66
N TYR A 104 7.44 16.40 -22.50
CA TYR A 104 6.64 17.11 -23.49
C TYR A 104 7.01 18.59 -23.59
N ILE A 105 7.17 19.27 -22.45
CA ILE A 105 7.57 20.69 -22.38
C ILE A 105 8.97 20.90 -22.95
N GLU A 106 9.90 19.99 -22.68
CA GLU A 106 11.27 20.09 -23.13
C GLU A 106 11.39 19.87 -24.65
N ASN A 107 10.77 18.80 -25.16
CA ASN A 107 10.97 18.32 -26.52
C ASN A 107 9.98 18.89 -27.55
N ASN A 108 8.76 19.24 -27.16
CA ASN A 108 7.70 19.61 -28.11
C ASN A 108 7.39 21.12 -28.15
N LEU A 109 7.67 21.87 -27.08
CA LEU A 109 7.32 23.30 -27.05
C LEU A 109 8.45 24.18 -27.62
N VAL A 110 8.09 25.12 -28.49
CA VAL A 110 9.02 26.16 -28.98
C VAL A 110 9.24 27.21 -27.88
N LYS A 111 10.40 27.90 -27.87
CA LYS A 111 10.76 28.91 -26.86
C LYS A 111 9.68 29.97 -26.59
N GLY A 112 8.91 30.36 -27.62
CA GLY A 112 7.79 31.29 -27.46
C GLY A 112 6.62 30.68 -26.69
N GLU A 113 6.24 29.45 -27.02
CA GLU A 113 5.15 28.70 -26.37
C GLU A 113 5.49 28.36 -24.92
N LYS A 114 6.76 28.04 -24.61
CA LYS A 114 7.21 27.82 -23.23
C LYS A 114 6.96 29.04 -22.33
N LYS A 115 7.17 30.26 -22.85
CA LYS A 115 6.90 31.50 -22.10
C LYS A 115 5.41 31.65 -21.82
N THR A 116 4.57 31.38 -22.82
CA THR A 116 3.11 31.43 -22.66
C THR A 116 2.62 30.38 -21.68
N PHE A 117 3.15 29.15 -21.75
CA PHE A 117 2.86 28.07 -20.81
C PHE A 117 3.18 28.48 -19.37
N ASN A 118 4.38 29.01 -19.12
CA ASN A 118 4.78 29.46 -17.77
C ASN A 118 3.89 30.59 -17.25
N LEU A 119 3.51 31.54 -18.11
CA LEU A 119 2.59 32.61 -17.72
C LEU A 119 1.21 32.06 -17.31
N ILE A 120 0.68 31.08 -18.05
CA ILE A 120 -0.60 30.44 -17.72
C ILE A 120 -0.49 29.67 -16.40
N LEU A 121 0.61 28.94 -16.20
CA LEU A 121 0.85 28.19 -14.97
C LEU A 121 0.88 29.12 -13.75
N ASP A 122 1.59 30.24 -13.84
CA ASP A 122 1.66 31.25 -12.76
C ASP A 122 0.29 31.82 -12.40
N ILE A 123 -0.56 32.07 -13.40
CA ILE A 123 -1.92 32.57 -13.19
C ILE A 123 -2.79 31.52 -12.49
N LEU A 124 -2.70 30.26 -12.91
CA LEU A 124 -3.48 29.16 -12.30
C LEU A 124 -3.06 28.93 -10.84
N GLN A 125 -1.76 28.93 -10.55
CA GLN A 125 -1.25 28.76 -9.18
C GLN A 125 -1.64 29.92 -8.26
N LYS A 126 -1.71 31.15 -8.77
CA LYS A 126 -2.19 32.30 -8.00
C LYS A 126 -3.69 32.24 -7.70
N ARG A 127 -4.48 31.61 -8.58
CA ARG A 127 -5.93 31.49 -8.42
C ARG A 127 -6.31 30.41 -7.41
N ASP A 128 -5.52 29.36 -7.31
CA ASP A 128 -5.78 28.24 -6.40
C ASP A 128 -5.21 28.49 -4.98
N ARG A 129 -4.47 29.60 -4.76
CA ARG A 129 -4.02 30.11 -3.45
C ARG A 129 -5.05 31.01 -2.79
#